data_AF-A0A7S3GN91-F1
#
_entry.id   AF-A0A7S3GN91-F1
#
_cell.length_a   1.000
_cell.length_b   1.000
_cell.length_c   1.000
_cell.angle_alpha   90.00
_cell.angle_beta   90.00
_cell.angle_gamma   90.00
#
_symmetry.space_group_name_H-M   'P 1'
#
loop_
_entity.id
_entity.type
_entity.pdbx_description
1 polymer ?
#
loop_
_entity_poly.entity_id
_entity_poly.type
_entity_poly.pdbx_seq_one_letter_code
_entity_poly.pdbx_strand_id
1 'polypeptide(L)'
;SFTILVKSMDESTKKSLKAAAEAAGNAARVLLSASEDLPYFGIVAKLTNKLIDVCDKVKCNKEACGALKIRICRLSEHMFSSPNGLAAVAQNRPNNSLLAMLCTRMEDILNEGVIELTRYTKRGFISKIMQGSKPQEIFQGLDRDMTECLQELSSGLQVVQLKEQAQTYDVVCNIQAKIDQRGGLEGLMADPAQLQSLAADIGVDIGDLRSEVLIALTMLGTQVSVVDENVRGIKDELSSVHQAVVQIQKSVSKTTAAPDLSSVQLTSHPVVDRSQPLGEGAFGKVYKGTYNHMDVAVKEVSGVGSLSTAQLAELSRE
;
A
#
# COMPACT_ATOMS: atom_id res chain seq x y z
N SER A 1 24.86 23.86 -12.52
CA SER A 1 25.24 23.40 -13.87
C SER A 1 25.38 21.89 -13.88
N PHE A 2 24.36 21.16 -14.34
CA PHE A 2 24.43 19.71 -14.56
C PHE A 2 24.75 19.46 -16.04
N THR A 3 26.04 19.38 -16.36
CA THR A 3 26.51 18.88 -17.65
C THR A 3 26.46 17.35 -17.57
N ILE A 4 25.37 16.75 -18.02
CA ILE A 4 25.35 15.31 -18.28
C ILE A 4 26.20 15.09 -19.52
N LEU A 5 27.43 14.62 -19.30
CA LEU A 5 28.25 13.97 -20.32
C LEU A 5 27.45 12.78 -20.85
N VAL A 6 26.81 12.95 -22.01
CA VAL A 6 26.24 11.84 -22.79
C VAL A 6 27.41 10.99 -23.23
N LYS A 7 27.73 9.96 -22.42
CA LYS A 7 28.60 8.87 -22.82
C LYS A 7 28.03 8.32 -24.13
N SER A 8 28.83 8.34 -25.20
CA SER A 8 28.48 7.72 -26.47
C SER A 8 28.01 6.29 -26.23
N MET A 9 26.71 6.04 -26.32
CA MET A 9 26.16 4.68 -26.32
C MET A 9 26.75 3.91 -27.50
N ASP A 10 27.17 2.67 -27.26
CA ASP A 10 27.69 1.82 -28.32
C ASP A 10 26.59 1.49 -29.36
N GLU A 11 27.00 1.09 -30.57
CA GLU A 11 26.07 0.75 -31.66
C GLU A 11 25.17 -0.44 -31.33
N SER A 12 25.63 -1.35 -30.46
CA SER A 12 24.82 -2.48 -29.98
C SER A 12 23.59 -1.99 -29.21
N THR A 13 23.77 -1.02 -28.32
CA THR A 13 22.71 -0.46 -27.48
C THR A 13 21.71 0.33 -28.31
N LYS A 14 22.17 1.10 -29.31
CA LYS A 14 21.28 1.82 -30.24
C LYS A 14 20.39 0.86 -31.05
N LYS A 15 20.96 -0.24 -31.55
CA LYS A 15 20.23 -1.26 -32.29
C LYS A 15 19.18 -1.96 -31.42
N SER A 16 19.54 -2.28 -30.17
CA SER A 16 18.63 -2.86 -29.18
C SER A 16 17.46 -1.92 -28.87
N LEU A 17 17.73 -0.63 -28.63
CA LEU A 17 16.70 0.38 -28.35
C LEU A 17 15.71 0.51 -29.50
N LYS A 18 16.20 0.53 -30.75
CA LYS A 18 15.34 0.60 -31.94
C LYS A 18 14.40 -0.60 -32.04
N ALA A 19 14.92 -1.82 -31.87
CA ALA A 19 14.12 -3.04 -31.93
C ALA A 19 13.05 -3.07 -30.81
N ALA A 20 13.42 -2.66 -29.59
CA ALA A 20 12.48 -2.54 -28.48
C ALA A 20 11.38 -1.52 -28.76
N ALA A 21 11.71 -0.36 -29.34
CA ALA A 21 10.75 0.67 -29.69
C ALA A 21 9.79 0.25 -30.81
N GLU A 22 10.24 -0.56 -31.77
CA GLU A 22 9.38 -1.16 -32.81
C GLU A 22 8.41 -2.19 -32.23
N ALA A 23 8.92 -3.13 -31.41
CA ALA A 23 8.08 -4.15 -30.77
C ALA A 23 7.02 -3.52 -29.84
N ALA A 24 7.42 -2.58 -28.98
CA ALA A 24 6.52 -1.87 -28.08
C ALA A 24 5.45 -1.07 -28.86
N GLY A 25 5.86 -0.43 -29.96
CA GLY A 25 4.94 0.31 -30.83
C GLY A 25 3.85 -0.59 -31.43
N ASN A 26 4.21 -1.78 -31.90
CA ASN A 26 3.24 -2.70 -32.50
C ASN A 26 2.23 -3.23 -31.46
N ALA A 27 2.70 -3.59 -30.26
CA ALA A 27 1.83 -4.04 -29.17
C ALA A 27 0.87 -2.93 -28.73
N ALA A 28 1.38 -1.71 -28.53
CA ALA A 28 0.57 -0.55 -28.14
C ALA A 28 -0.51 -0.23 -29.18
N ARG A 29 -0.20 -0.29 -30.49
CA ARG A 29 -1.16 -0.01 -31.57
C ARG A 29 -2.39 -0.92 -31.52
N VAL A 30 -2.21 -2.21 -31.21
CA VAL A 30 -3.34 -3.15 -31.08
C VAL A 30 -4.25 -2.74 -29.93
N LEU A 31 -3.67 -2.45 -28.75
CA LEU A 31 -4.42 -2.00 -27.58
C LEU A 31 -5.15 -0.69 -27.83
N LEU A 32 -4.48 0.29 -28.42
CA LEU A 32 -5.03 1.61 -28.70
C LEU A 32 -6.18 1.54 -29.69
N SER A 33 -6.05 0.72 -30.76
CA SER A 33 -7.12 0.54 -31.76
C SER A 33 -8.36 -0.09 -31.14
N ALA A 34 -8.21 -1.05 -30.24
CA ALA A 34 -9.33 -1.65 -29.50
C ALA A 34 -9.98 -0.68 -28.49
N SER A 35 -9.30 0.42 -28.17
CA SER A 35 -9.72 1.37 -27.14
C SER A 35 -10.32 2.67 -27.69
N GLU A 36 -10.43 2.81 -29.01
CA GLU A 36 -10.85 4.05 -29.68
C GLU A 36 -12.30 4.46 -29.43
N ASP A 37 -13.15 3.48 -29.07
CA ASP A 37 -14.58 3.68 -28.81
C ASP A 37 -14.89 3.75 -27.31
N LEU A 38 -13.87 3.74 -26.44
CA LEU A 38 -14.08 3.80 -25.00
C LEU A 38 -14.54 5.20 -24.56
N PRO A 39 -15.54 5.30 -23.67
CA PRO A 39 -15.90 6.56 -23.02
C PRO A 39 -14.69 7.18 -22.33
N TYR A 40 -14.52 8.50 -22.47
CA TYR A 40 -13.39 9.30 -21.97
C TYR A 40 -12.00 9.02 -22.58
N PHE A 41 -11.70 7.75 -22.87
CA PHE A 41 -10.36 7.35 -23.29
C PHE A 41 -10.21 7.20 -24.81
N GLY A 42 -11.30 7.18 -25.58
CA GLY A 42 -11.25 6.96 -27.03
C GLY A 42 -10.43 8.02 -27.78
N ILE A 43 -10.59 9.30 -27.43
CA ILE A 43 -9.81 10.40 -28.03
C ILE A 43 -8.34 10.29 -27.59
N VAL A 44 -8.09 10.03 -26.31
CA VAL A 44 -6.75 9.79 -25.76
C VAL A 44 -6.05 8.65 -26.51
N ALA A 45 -6.76 7.55 -26.79
CA ALA A 45 -6.21 6.40 -27.52
C ALA A 45 -5.82 6.79 -28.95
N LYS A 46 -6.70 7.51 -29.67
CA LYS A 46 -6.45 8.01 -31.03
C LYS A 46 -5.24 8.94 -31.09
N LEU A 47 -5.15 9.89 -30.16
CA LEU A 47 -4.03 10.83 -30.09
C LEU A 47 -2.71 10.13 -29.73
N THR A 48 -2.75 9.18 -28.80
CA THR A 48 -1.59 8.36 -28.43
C THR A 48 -1.07 7.57 -29.63
N ASN A 49 -1.96 6.93 -30.39
CA ASN A 49 -1.61 6.18 -31.61
C ASN A 49 -0.98 7.10 -32.67
N LYS A 50 -1.56 8.28 -32.87
CA LYS A 50 -1.04 9.31 -33.76
C LYS A 50 0.34 9.84 -33.31
N LEU A 51 0.58 9.96 -32.01
CA LEU A 51 1.87 10.38 -31.47
C LEU A 51 2.96 9.33 -31.74
N ILE A 52 2.63 8.04 -31.57
CA ILE A 52 3.50 6.91 -31.95
C ILE A 52 3.85 6.97 -33.45
N ASP A 53 2.86 7.21 -34.32
CA ASP A 53 3.07 7.41 -35.77
C ASP A 53 3.99 8.57 -36.09
N VAL A 54 3.87 9.68 -35.36
CA VAL A 54 4.73 10.85 -35.56
C VAL A 54 6.15 10.53 -35.14
N CYS A 55 6.35 9.86 -34.00
CA CYS A 55 7.67 9.41 -33.53
C CYS A 55 8.40 8.54 -34.59
N ASP A 56 7.68 7.66 -35.27
CA ASP A 56 8.24 6.83 -36.36
C ASP A 56 8.76 7.68 -37.53
N LYS A 57 8.16 8.85 -37.76
CA LYS A 57 8.45 9.77 -38.89
C LYS A 57 9.44 10.89 -38.55
N VAL A 58 9.76 11.13 -37.28
CA VAL A 58 10.70 12.19 -36.85
C VAL A 58 12.08 11.96 -37.47
N LYS A 59 12.71 12.99 -38.05
CA LYS A 59 13.98 12.84 -38.79
C LYS A 59 15.25 13.14 -37.98
N CYS A 60 15.12 13.76 -36.81
CA CYS A 60 16.23 14.16 -35.95
C CYS A 60 16.15 13.51 -34.58
N ASN A 61 17.27 13.48 -33.85
CA ASN A 61 17.34 13.01 -32.47
C ASN A 61 16.60 11.67 -32.24
N LYS A 62 16.90 10.69 -33.10
CA LYS A 62 16.22 9.39 -33.17
C LYS A 62 16.25 8.64 -31.84
N GLU A 63 17.31 8.81 -31.07
CA GLU A 63 17.48 8.19 -29.75
C GLU A 63 16.47 8.74 -28.75
N ALA A 64 16.43 10.06 -28.54
CA ALA A 64 15.47 10.67 -27.63
C ALA A 64 14.01 10.43 -28.09
N CYS A 65 13.77 10.46 -29.40
CA CYS A 65 12.45 10.14 -29.96
C CYS A 65 12.07 8.67 -29.74
N GLY A 66 13.02 7.74 -29.86
CA GLY A 66 12.81 6.32 -29.57
C GLY A 66 12.53 6.07 -28.08
N ALA A 67 13.27 6.75 -27.19
CA ALA A 67 13.00 6.70 -25.76
C ALA A 67 11.60 7.24 -25.41
N LEU A 68 11.21 8.38 -25.99
CA LEU A 68 9.86 8.93 -25.84
C LEU A 68 8.80 7.94 -26.35
N LYS A 69 9.00 7.33 -27.52
CA LYS A 69 8.09 6.32 -28.08
C LYS A 69 7.90 5.14 -27.12
N ILE A 70 8.98 4.58 -26.57
CA ILE A 70 8.91 3.47 -25.60
C ILE A 70 8.06 3.89 -24.38
N ARG A 71 8.24 5.12 -23.89
CA ARG A 71 7.47 5.63 -22.75
C ARG A 71 5.99 5.80 -23.08
N ILE A 72 5.66 6.33 -24.26
CA ILE A 72 4.26 6.42 -24.75
C ILE A 72 3.64 5.02 -24.87
N CYS A 73 4.40 4.01 -25.29
CA CYS A 73 3.90 2.63 -25.36
C CYS A 73 3.60 2.08 -23.96
N ARG A 74 4.49 2.30 -22.98
CA ARG A 74 4.26 1.91 -21.58
C ARG A 74 3.08 2.65 -20.94
N LEU A 75 2.91 3.93 -21.27
CA LEU A 75 1.74 4.72 -20.89
C LEU A 75 0.46 4.06 -21.44
N SER A 76 0.49 3.66 -22.70
CA SER A 76 -0.64 2.95 -23.34
C SER A 76 -0.95 1.64 -22.62
N GLU A 77 0.06 0.85 -22.25
CA GLU A 77 -0.13 -0.36 -21.46
C GLU A 77 -0.77 -0.06 -20.10
N HIS A 78 -0.28 0.94 -19.35
CA HIS A 78 -0.89 1.31 -18.06
C HIS A 78 -2.33 1.79 -18.19
N MET A 79 -2.63 2.55 -19.23
CA MET A 79 -3.98 3.10 -19.42
C MET A 79 -4.98 2.05 -19.92
N PHE A 80 -4.56 1.15 -20.81
CA PHE A 80 -5.48 0.34 -21.61
C PHE A 80 -5.34 -1.18 -21.41
N SER A 81 -4.32 -1.66 -20.69
CA SER A 81 -4.14 -3.11 -20.47
C SER A 81 -5.21 -3.65 -19.52
N SER A 82 -6.20 -4.36 -20.08
CA SER A 82 -7.23 -5.07 -19.30
C SER A 82 -6.64 -6.24 -18.51
N PRO A 83 -7.12 -6.56 -17.28
CA PRO A 83 -8.28 -5.97 -16.58
C PRO A 83 -7.95 -4.77 -15.68
N ASN A 84 -6.67 -4.49 -15.44
CA ASN A 84 -6.23 -3.53 -14.43
C ASN A 84 -5.93 -2.12 -14.98
N GLY A 85 -6.12 -1.91 -16.28
CA GLY A 85 -5.87 -0.63 -16.94
C GLY A 85 -6.84 0.44 -16.46
N LEU A 86 -6.36 1.69 -16.41
CA LEU A 86 -7.17 2.83 -15.95
C LEU A 86 -8.48 2.96 -16.72
N ALA A 87 -8.50 2.64 -18.02
CA ALA A 87 -9.69 2.68 -18.86
C ALA A 87 -10.76 1.65 -18.43
N ALA A 88 -10.37 0.43 -18.07
CA ALA A 88 -11.29 -0.60 -17.58
C ALA A 88 -11.89 -0.19 -16.22
N VAL A 89 -11.04 0.36 -15.35
CA VAL A 89 -11.45 0.90 -14.03
C VAL A 89 -12.42 2.08 -14.19
N ALA A 90 -12.25 2.90 -15.22
CA ALA A 90 -13.10 4.04 -15.52
C ALA A 90 -14.44 3.69 -16.17
N GLN A 91 -14.53 2.60 -16.96
CA GLN A 91 -15.78 2.21 -17.65
C GLN A 91 -16.95 1.96 -16.70
N ASN A 92 -16.66 1.50 -15.48
CA ASN A 92 -17.68 1.29 -14.45
C ASN A 92 -18.20 2.62 -13.84
N ARG A 93 -17.75 3.78 -14.35
CA ARG A 93 -17.98 5.11 -13.76
C ARG A 93 -18.33 6.18 -14.81
N PRO A 94 -19.47 6.05 -15.51
CA PRO A 94 -19.82 6.89 -16.67
C PRO A 94 -20.18 8.36 -16.36
N ASN A 95 -20.11 8.80 -15.09
CA ASN A 95 -20.49 10.16 -14.68
C ASN A 95 -19.46 10.81 -13.75
N ASN A 96 -18.17 10.58 -14.01
CA ASN A 96 -17.11 11.11 -13.17
C ASN A 96 -16.50 12.40 -13.75
N SER A 97 -16.83 13.54 -13.16
CA SER A 97 -16.35 14.85 -13.61
C SER A 97 -14.83 15.03 -13.44
N LEU A 98 -14.23 14.45 -12.39
CA LEU A 98 -12.78 14.46 -12.18
C LEU A 98 -12.08 13.66 -13.29
N LEU A 99 -12.60 12.48 -13.61
CA LEU A 99 -12.09 11.67 -14.70
C LEU A 99 -12.19 12.39 -16.04
N ALA A 100 -13.34 12.98 -16.35
CA ALA A 100 -13.54 13.73 -17.58
C ALA A 100 -12.52 14.88 -17.72
N MET A 101 -12.32 15.65 -16.65
CA MET A 101 -11.36 16.75 -16.61
C MET A 101 -9.91 16.28 -16.82
N LEU A 102 -9.50 15.18 -16.17
CA LEU A 102 -8.15 14.63 -16.31
C LEU A 102 -7.92 14.01 -17.70
N CYS A 103 -8.94 13.36 -18.28
CA CYS A 103 -8.88 12.86 -19.65
C CYS A 103 -8.75 14.03 -20.66
N THR A 104 -9.54 15.10 -20.52
CA THR A 104 -9.41 16.30 -21.36
C THR A 104 -8.02 16.92 -21.27
N ARG A 105 -7.43 17.02 -20.07
CA ARG A 105 -6.06 17.51 -19.91
C ARG A 105 -5.03 16.62 -20.63
N MET A 106 -5.19 15.29 -20.56
CA MET A 106 -4.33 14.36 -21.29
C MET A 106 -4.49 14.53 -22.81
N GLU A 107 -5.72 14.74 -23.30
CA GLU A 107 -5.99 15.03 -24.72
C GLU A 107 -5.23 16.28 -25.18
N ASP A 108 -5.27 17.36 -24.41
CA ASP A 108 -4.57 18.62 -24.72
C ASP A 108 -3.05 18.41 -24.82
N ILE A 109 -2.45 17.72 -23.84
CA ILE A 109 -1.01 17.41 -23.81
C ILE A 109 -0.61 16.57 -25.03
N LEU A 110 -1.38 15.51 -25.34
CA LEU A 110 -1.08 14.63 -26.46
C LEU A 110 -1.25 15.36 -27.80
N ASN A 111 -2.28 16.19 -27.93
CA ASN A 111 -2.52 16.97 -29.14
C ASN A 111 -1.41 18.00 -29.38
N GLU A 112 -0.98 18.72 -28.34
CA GLU A 112 0.17 19.63 -28.41
C GLU A 112 1.44 18.87 -28.78
N GLY A 113 1.67 17.72 -28.16
CA GLY A 113 2.78 16.82 -28.50
C GLY A 113 2.78 16.41 -29.97
N VAL A 114 1.62 16.03 -30.52
CA VAL A 114 1.47 15.69 -31.94
C VAL A 114 1.83 16.88 -32.82
N ILE A 115 1.35 18.08 -32.49
CA ILE A 115 1.63 19.32 -33.24
C ILE A 115 3.13 19.63 -33.23
N GLU A 116 3.76 19.60 -32.06
CA GLU A 116 5.18 19.92 -31.89
C GLU A 116 6.08 18.89 -32.57
N LEU A 117 5.86 17.59 -32.34
CA LEU A 117 6.68 16.53 -32.94
C LEU A 117 6.56 16.50 -34.47
N THR A 118 5.38 16.83 -35.02
CA THR A 118 5.16 16.89 -36.47
C THR A 118 6.09 17.89 -37.16
N ARG A 119 6.53 18.95 -36.45
CA ARG A 119 7.49 19.95 -36.97
C ARG A 119 8.84 19.34 -37.35
N TYR A 120 9.19 18.20 -36.76
CA TYR A 120 10.44 17.48 -36.98
C TYR A 120 10.34 16.33 -37.98
N THR A 121 9.17 16.14 -38.61
CA THR A 121 8.94 15.12 -39.65
C THR A 121 9.14 15.67 -41.08
N LYS A 122 8.93 16.98 -41.29
CA LYS A 122 8.94 17.63 -42.60
C LYS A 122 10.33 18.08 -43.08
N ARG A 123 10.46 18.40 -44.37
CA ARG A 123 11.64 19.13 -44.89
C ARG A 123 11.70 20.50 -44.22
N GLY A 124 12.91 20.96 -43.85
CA GLY A 124 13.10 22.21 -43.10
C GLY A 124 13.31 22.05 -41.59
N PHE A 125 13.28 20.82 -41.04
CA PHE A 125 13.60 20.61 -39.62
C PHE A 125 14.99 21.12 -39.24
N ILE A 126 15.98 21.02 -40.14
CA ILE A 126 17.33 21.56 -39.94
C ILE A 126 17.27 23.07 -39.75
N SER A 127 16.45 23.79 -40.54
CA SER A 127 16.28 25.24 -40.38
C SER A 127 15.75 25.58 -38.98
N LYS A 128 14.83 24.78 -38.43
CA LYS A 128 14.34 24.95 -37.04
C LYS A 128 15.42 24.66 -36.00
N ILE A 129 16.22 23.62 -36.19
CA ILE A 129 17.37 23.32 -35.30
C ILE A 129 18.38 24.48 -35.34
N MET A 130 18.68 24.99 -36.53
CA MET A 130 19.59 26.12 -36.74
C MET A 130 19.04 27.44 -36.17
N GLN A 131 17.72 27.58 -36.04
CA GLN A 131 17.05 28.67 -35.32
C GLN A 131 17.09 28.50 -33.79
N GLY A 132 17.86 27.54 -33.27
CA GLY A 132 18.04 27.32 -31.84
C GLY A 132 16.96 26.47 -31.18
N SER A 133 16.06 25.84 -31.95
CA SER A 133 15.14 24.87 -31.35
C SER A 133 15.94 23.72 -30.74
N LYS A 134 15.54 23.28 -29.56
CA LYS A 134 16.15 22.15 -28.85
C LYS A 134 15.14 21.00 -28.77
N PRO A 135 15.07 20.14 -29.81
CA PRO A 135 14.10 19.04 -29.88
C PRO A 135 14.13 18.14 -28.64
N GLN A 136 15.32 17.96 -28.05
CA GLN A 136 15.48 17.17 -26.83
C GLN A 136 14.69 17.76 -25.65
N GLU A 137 14.74 19.07 -25.43
CA GLU A 137 14.01 19.73 -24.34
C GLU A 137 12.49 19.62 -24.56
N ILE A 138 12.03 19.72 -25.81
CA ILE A 138 10.62 19.52 -26.17
C ILE A 138 10.16 18.08 -25.88
N PHE A 139 10.98 17.08 -26.26
CA PHE A 139 10.63 15.68 -26.00
C PHE A 139 10.59 15.37 -24.50
N GLN A 140 11.52 15.95 -23.73
CA GLN A 140 11.56 15.82 -22.28
C GLN A 140 10.39 16.56 -21.60
N GLY A 141 10.01 17.73 -22.11
CA GLY A 141 8.84 18.47 -21.64
C GLY A 141 7.56 17.66 -21.81
N LEU A 142 7.31 17.17 -23.03
CA LEU A 142 6.14 16.34 -23.32
C LEU A 142 6.09 15.07 -22.45
N ASP A 143 7.23 14.39 -22.29
CA ASP A 143 7.35 13.21 -21.42
C ASP A 143 7.01 13.51 -19.96
N ARG A 144 7.52 14.63 -19.42
CA ARG A 144 7.22 15.08 -18.06
C ARG A 144 5.73 15.38 -17.92
N ASP A 145 5.16 16.17 -18.82
CA ASP A 145 3.78 16.63 -18.72
C ASP A 145 2.79 15.45 -18.85
N MET A 146 3.07 14.48 -19.74
CA MET A 146 2.30 13.21 -19.82
C MET A 146 2.42 12.39 -18.53
N THR A 147 3.61 12.32 -17.92
CA THR A 147 3.84 11.56 -16.69
C THR A 147 3.10 12.18 -15.51
N GLU A 148 3.15 13.50 -15.36
CA GLU A 148 2.42 14.25 -14.32
C GLU A 148 0.91 14.05 -14.48
N CYS A 149 0.39 14.20 -15.69
CA CYS A 149 -1.04 13.98 -15.96
C CYS A 149 -1.47 12.53 -15.67
N LEU A 150 -0.62 11.53 -15.94
CA LEU A 150 -0.92 10.14 -15.61
C LEU A 150 -0.96 9.90 -14.10
N GLN A 151 -0.03 10.51 -13.34
CA GLN A 151 -0.01 10.39 -11.88
C GLN A 151 -1.25 11.03 -11.25
N GLU A 152 -1.68 12.18 -11.77
CA GLU A 152 -2.94 12.81 -11.37
C GLU A 152 -4.14 11.94 -11.73
N LEU A 153 -4.18 11.36 -12.94
CA LEU A 153 -5.25 10.45 -13.36
C LEU A 153 -5.34 9.21 -12.44
N SER A 154 -4.20 8.60 -12.14
CA SER A 154 -4.12 7.44 -11.25
C SER A 154 -4.57 7.76 -9.83
N SER A 155 -4.08 8.87 -9.26
CA SER A 155 -4.46 9.29 -7.90
C SER A 155 -5.95 9.71 -7.85
N GLY A 156 -6.45 10.42 -8.86
CA GLY A 156 -7.87 10.78 -8.98
C GLY A 156 -8.79 9.57 -9.02
N LEU A 157 -8.42 8.52 -9.78
CA LEU A 157 -9.17 7.26 -9.80
C LEU A 157 -9.15 6.54 -8.44
N GLN A 158 -8.02 6.53 -7.74
CA GLN A 158 -7.94 5.95 -6.40
C GLN A 158 -8.85 6.67 -5.40
N VAL A 159 -8.88 8.01 -5.43
CA VAL A 159 -9.76 8.80 -4.56
C VAL A 159 -11.22 8.49 -4.84
N VAL A 160 -11.61 8.36 -6.11
CA VAL A 160 -12.97 7.99 -6.49
C VAL A 160 -13.33 6.60 -5.98
N GLN A 161 -12.43 5.63 -6.15
CA GLN A 161 -12.63 4.28 -5.66
C GLN A 161 -12.78 4.22 -4.13
N LEU A 162 -11.95 4.98 -3.39
CA LEU A 162 -12.07 5.08 -1.94
C LEU A 162 -13.39 5.72 -1.52
N LYS A 163 -13.86 6.74 -2.25
CA LYS A 163 -15.17 7.37 -1.98
C LYS A 163 -16.32 6.39 -2.19
N GLU A 164 -16.28 5.58 -3.26
CA GLU A 164 -17.27 4.53 -3.51
C GLU A 164 -17.23 3.44 -2.44
N GLN A 165 -16.04 3.04 -1.99
CA GLN A 165 -15.89 2.10 -0.88
C GLN A 165 -16.45 2.65 0.43
N ALA A 166 -16.19 3.92 0.75
CA ALA A 166 -16.77 4.58 1.92
C ALA A 166 -18.30 4.63 1.85
N GLN A 167 -18.86 4.99 0.69
CA GLN A 167 -20.32 4.96 0.48
C GLN A 167 -20.90 3.55 0.63
N THR A 168 -20.22 2.54 0.07
CA THR A 168 -20.61 1.14 0.21
C THR A 168 -20.60 0.72 1.68
N TYR A 169 -19.56 1.11 2.42
CA TYR A 169 -19.44 0.86 3.85
C TYR A 169 -20.57 1.52 4.64
N ASP A 170 -20.90 2.79 4.37
CA ASP A 170 -22.00 3.50 5.02
C ASP A 170 -23.35 2.79 4.78
N VAL A 171 -23.59 2.31 3.55
CA VAL A 171 -24.77 1.51 3.21
C VAL A 171 -24.81 0.21 4.02
N VAL A 172 -23.68 -0.52 4.08
CA VAL A 172 -23.57 -1.76 4.87
C VAL A 172 -23.83 -1.49 6.36
N CYS A 173 -23.25 -0.42 6.93
CA CYS A 173 -23.50 -0.03 8.32
C CYS A 173 -24.97 0.34 8.57
N ASN A 174 -25.62 1.00 7.63
CA ASN A 174 -27.05 1.31 7.72
C ASN A 174 -27.90 0.02 7.72
N ILE A 175 -27.60 -0.91 6.82
CA ILE A 175 -28.26 -2.22 6.76
C ILE A 175 -28.02 -2.99 8.07
N GLN A 176 -26.80 -3.01 8.58
CA GLN A 176 -26.48 -3.66 9.86
C GLN A 176 -27.28 -3.04 11.02
N ALA A 177 -27.29 -1.71 11.14
CA ALA A 177 -28.06 -1.03 12.19
C ALA A 177 -29.56 -1.34 12.08
N LYS A 178 -30.09 -1.45 10.86
CA LYS A 178 -31.47 -1.86 10.57
C LYS A 178 -31.74 -3.32 10.98
N ILE A 179 -30.78 -4.22 10.83
CA ILE A 179 -30.87 -5.61 11.29
C ILE A 179 -30.84 -5.64 12.83
N ASP A 180 -29.93 -4.90 13.46
CA ASP A 180 -29.79 -4.86 14.91
C ASP A 180 -31.05 -4.31 15.61
N GLN A 181 -31.65 -3.25 15.05
CA GLN A 181 -32.94 -2.70 15.53
C GLN A 181 -34.10 -3.70 15.47
N ARG A 182 -33.98 -4.73 14.64
CA ARG A 182 -34.97 -5.81 14.44
C ARG A 182 -34.61 -7.08 15.24
N GLY A 183 -33.71 -6.96 16.22
CA GLY A 183 -33.30 -8.08 17.07
C GLY A 183 -32.23 -8.98 16.42
N GLY A 184 -31.45 -8.43 15.50
CA GLY A 184 -30.41 -9.17 14.79
C GLY A 184 -30.98 -10.09 13.69
N LEU A 185 -30.13 -10.96 13.15
CA LEU A 185 -30.52 -11.90 12.09
C LEU A 185 -31.60 -12.89 12.55
N GLU A 186 -31.57 -13.29 13.83
CA GLU A 186 -32.56 -14.19 14.42
C GLU A 186 -33.94 -13.53 14.55
N GLY A 187 -33.98 -12.28 15.06
CA GLY A 187 -35.22 -11.51 15.15
C GLY A 187 -35.83 -11.23 13.78
N LEU A 188 -34.99 -10.94 12.79
CA LEU A 188 -35.42 -10.75 11.40
C LEU A 188 -36.03 -12.03 10.79
N MET A 189 -35.50 -13.21 11.10
CA MET A 189 -36.03 -14.49 10.63
C MET A 189 -37.30 -14.93 11.36
N ALA A 190 -37.47 -14.49 12.60
CA ALA A 190 -38.65 -14.81 13.42
C ALA A 190 -39.90 -14.03 12.97
N ASP A 191 -39.73 -12.86 12.33
CA ASP A 191 -40.82 -12.00 11.86
C ASP A 191 -40.77 -11.76 10.34
N PRO A 192 -41.57 -12.50 9.55
CA PRO A 192 -41.64 -12.33 8.10
C PRO A 192 -41.99 -10.91 7.65
N ALA A 193 -42.74 -10.14 8.45
CA ALA A 193 -43.10 -8.76 8.10
C ALA A 193 -41.90 -7.82 8.21
N GLN A 194 -41.03 -8.03 9.22
CA GLN A 194 -39.78 -7.28 9.36
C GLN A 194 -38.79 -7.60 8.25
N LEU A 195 -38.69 -8.89 7.87
CA LEU A 195 -37.88 -9.32 6.73
C LEU A 195 -38.37 -8.70 5.42
N GLN A 196 -39.69 -8.68 5.19
CA GLN A 196 -40.28 -8.05 4.02
C GLN A 196 -40.06 -6.53 4.01
N SER A 197 -40.20 -5.86 5.16
CA SER A 197 -39.91 -4.43 5.30
C SER A 197 -38.43 -4.13 5.00
N LEU A 198 -37.50 -4.92 5.52
CA LEU A 198 -36.08 -4.71 5.25
C LEU A 198 -35.77 -4.96 3.76
N ALA A 199 -36.32 -6.02 3.17
CA ALA A 199 -36.16 -6.34 1.75
C ALA A 199 -36.64 -5.18 0.86
N ALA A 200 -37.80 -4.59 1.18
CA ALA A 200 -38.33 -3.43 0.49
C ALA A 200 -37.43 -2.18 0.68
N ASP A 201 -36.94 -1.96 1.90
CA ASP A 201 -36.04 -0.83 2.23
C ASP A 201 -34.71 -0.88 1.45
N ILE A 202 -34.17 -2.08 1.20
CA ILE A 202 -32.88 -2.28 0.50
C ILE A 202 -33.07 -2.57 -0.99
N GLY A 203 -34.31 -2.75 -1.45
CA GLY A 203 -34.64 -3.03 -2.86
C GLY A 203 -34.21 -4.42 -3.34
N VAL A 204 -34.20 -5.42 -2.46
CA VAL A 204 -33.79 -6.81 -2.78
C VAL A 204 -35.00 -7.73 -2.70
N ASP A 205 -35.00 -8.81 -3.49
CA ASP A 205 -36.01 -9.84 -3.39
C ASP A 205 -36.01 -10.49 -2.00
N ILE A 206 -37.20 -10.74 -1.46
CA ILE A 206 -37.35 -11.31 -0.12
C ILE A 206 -36.82 -12.75 -0.05
N GLY A 207 -36.93 -13.53 -1.12
CA GLY A 207 -36.39 -14.88 -1.21
C GLY A 207 -34.87 -14.89 -1.17
N ASP A 208 -34.24 -14.00 -1.94
CA ASP A 208 -32.78 -13.83 -1.95
C ASP A 208 -32.28 -13.38 -0.56
N LEU A 209 -32.89 -12.34 0.02
CA LEU A 209 -32.52 -11.88 1.36
C LEU A 209 -32.68 -12.99 2.40
N ARG A 210 -33.77 -13.76 2.35
CA ARG A 210 -34.01 -14.88 3.25
C ARG A 210 -32.95 -15.97 3.13
N SER A 211 -32.54 -16.30 1.91
CA SER A 211 -31.49 -17.29 1.65
C SER A 211 -30.16 -16.83 2.23
N GLU A 212 -29.77 -15.59 1.99
CA GLU A 212 -28.53 -15.00 2.52
C GLU A 212 -28.53 -14.95 4.05
N VAL A 213 -29.64 -14.55 4.68
CA VAL A 213 -29.76 -14.55 6.15
C VAL A 213 -29.64 -15.96 6.70
N LEU A 214 -30.23 -16.97 6.05
CA LEU A 214 -30.12 -18.37 6.46
C LEU A 214 -28.68 -18.90 6.36
N ILE A 215 -27.97 -18.54 5.29
CA ILE A 215 -26.55 -18.88 5.11
C ILE A 215 -25.72 -18.23 6.22
N ALA A 216 -25.93 -16.94 6.48
CA ALA A 216 -25.22 -16.21 7.54
C ALA A 216 -25.45 -16.81 8.93
N LEU A 217 -26.70 -17.15 9.27
CA LEU A 217 -27.02 -17.81 10.54
C LEU A 217 -26.38 -19.20 10.63
N THR A 218 -26.34 -19.97 9.54
CA THR A 218 -25.68 -21.27 9.50
C THR A 218 -24.17 -21.13 9.76
N MET A 219 -23.53 -20.13 9.15
CA MET A 219 -22.10 -19.84 9.37
C MET A 219 -21.81 -19.36 10.80
N LEU A 220 -22.69 -18.56 11.39
CA LEU A 220 -22.56 -18.16 12.80
C LEU A 220 -22.71 -19.38 13.72
N GLY A 221 -23.67 -20.27 13.46
CA GLY A 221 -23.86 -21.50 14.22
C GLY A 221 -22.62 -22.42 14.18
N THR A 222 -21.98 -22.55 13.02
CA THR A 222 -20.74 -23.35 12.92
C THR A 222 -19.57 -22.70 13.66
N GLN A 223 -19.42 -21.37 13.58
CA GLN A 223 -18.38 -20.66 14.32
C GLN A 223 -18.58 -20.75 15.84
N VAL A 224 -19.82 -20.58 16.33
CA VAL A 224 -20.14 -20.71 17.76
C VAL A 224 -19.82 -22.12 18.25
N SER A 225 -20.15 -23.16 17.48
CA SER A 225 -19.78 -24.54 17.82
C SER A 225 -18.27 -24.72 17.98
N VAL A 226 -17.46 -24.14 17.09
CA VAL A 226 -15.99 -24.20 17.19
C VAL A 226 -15.50 -23.46 18.44
N VAL A 227 -16.07 -22.30 18.76
CA VAL A 227 -15.71 -21.55 19.97
C VAL A 227 -16.08 -22.34 21.23
N ASP A 228 -17.26 -22.96 21.28
CA ASP A 228 -17.70 -23.79 22.41
C ASP A 228 -16.78 -25.00 22.61
N GLU A 229 -16.33 -25.64 21.53
CA GLU A 229 -15.35 -26.71 21.58
C GLU A 229 -14.01 -26.22 22.17
N ASN A 230 -13.53 -25.06 21.72
CA ASN A 230 -12.30 -24.46 22.23
C ASN A 230 -12.42 -24.07 23.71
N VAL A 231 -13.53 -23.46 24.11
CA VAL A 231 -13.78 -23.08 25.51
C VAL A 231 -13.83 -24.31 26.41
N ARG A 232 -14.46 -25.39 25.95
CA ARG A 232 -14.45 -26.68 26.66
C ARG A 232 -13.04 -27.24 26.79
N GLY A 233 -12.25 -27.23 25.71
CA GLY A 233 -10.85 -27.66 25.75
C GLY A 233 -10.00 -26.86 26.76
N ILE A 234 -10.13 -25.53 26.74
CA ILE A 234 -9.45 -24.65 27.71
C ILE A 234 -9.87 -24.97 29.14
N LYS A 235 -11.16 -25.22 29.38
CA LYS A 235 -11.68 -25.58 30.70
C LYS A 235 -11.09 -26.90 31.21
N ASP A 236 -10.95 -27.89 30.34
CA ASP A 236 -10.37 -29.18 30.67
C ASP A 236 -8.87 -29.06 30.98
N GLU A 237 -8.12 -28.29 30.18
CA GLU A 237 -6.71 -27.98 30.44
C GLU A 237 -6.53 -27.21 31.75
N LEU A 238 -7.35 -26.19 32.01
CA LEU A 238 -7.30 -25.42 33.25
C LEU A 238 -7.58 -26.29 34.47
N SER A 239 -8.51 -27.24 34.34
CA SER A 239 -8.81 -28.22 35.40
C SER A 239 -7.62 -29.14 35.66
N SER A 240 -6.93 -29.58 34.62
CA SER A 240 -5.70 -30.38 34.71
C SER A 240 -4.57 -29.60 35.41
N VAL A 241 -4.35 -28.34 35.03
CA VAL A 241 -3.38 -27.44 35.68
C VAL A 241 -3.74 -27.24 37.16
N HIS A 242 -5.01 -26.97 37.46
CA HIS A 242 -5.47 -26.81 38.84
C HIS A 242 -5.19 -28.06 39.68
N GLN A 243 -5.47 -29.26 39.13
CA GLN A 243 -5.18 -30.52 39.80
C GLN A 243 -3.68 -30.72 40.03
N ALA A 244 -2.84 -30.39 39.04
CA ALA A 244 -1.38 -30.45 39.17
C ALA A 244 -0.88 -29.51 40.28
N VAL A 245 -1.36 -28.27 40.34
CA VAL A 245 -1.03 -27.30 41.41
C VAL A 245 -1.44 -27.83 42.79
N VAL A 246 -2.64 -28.40 42.91
CA VAL A 246 -3.10 -29.01 44.17
C VAL A 246 -2.21 -30.19 44.59
N GLN A 247 -1.75 -31.01 43.65
CA GLN A 247 -0.82 -32.11 43.95
C GLN A 247 0.55 -31.59 44.38
N ILE A 248 1.08 -30.56 43.71
CA ILE A 248 2.33 -29.90 44.11
C ILE A 248 2.19 -29.35 45.54
N GLN A 249 1.12 -28.61 45.84
CA GLN A 249 0.89 -28.06 47.17
C GLN A 249 0.79 -29.15 48.25
N LYS A 250 0.11 -30.27 47.96
CA LYS A 250 0.04 -31.43 48.88
C LYS A 250 1.39 -32.11 49.06
N SER A 251 2.22 -32.21 48.03
CA SER A 251 3.57 -32.78 48.13
C SER A 251 4.51 -31.88 48.96
N VAL A 252 4.36 -30.55 48.87
CA VAL A 252 5.08 -29.59 49.72
C VAL A 252 4.66 -29.71 51.18
N SER A 253 3.38 -29.97 51.48
CA SER A 253 2.91 -30.15 52.87
C SER A 253 3.25 -31.52 53.50
N LYS A 254 3.54 -32.56 52.71
CA LYS A 254 3.93 -33.89 53.23
C LYS A 254 5.43 -34.05 53.48
N THR A 255 6.26 -33.16 52.96
CA THR A 255 7.69 -33.14 53.27
C THR A 255 7.91 -32.37 54.57
N THR A 256 7.71 -33.04 55.72
CA THR A 256 8.18 -32.59 57.05
C THR A 256 9.70 -32.74 57.16
N ALA A 257 10.40 -32.02 56.31
CA ALA A 257 11.77 -31.59 56.50
C ALA A 257 11.80 -30.24 55.81
N ALA A 258 11.94 -29.16 56.60
CA ALA A 258 12.02 -27.80 56.08
C ALA A 258 12.97 -27.78 54.88
N PRO A 259 12.48 -27.57 53.64
CA PRO A 259 13.39 -27.37 52.53
C PRO A 259 14.04 -26.02 52.81
N ASP A 260 15.33 -26.06 53.05
CA ASP A 260 16.15 -24.87 53.22
C ASP A 260 16.13 -24.09 51.89
N LEU A 261 15.19 -23.16 51.81
CA LEU A 261 14.98 -22.21 50.72
C LEU A 261 16.17 -21.23 50.57
N SER A 262 17.23 -21.34 51.38
CA SER A 262 18.47 -20.57 51.20
C SER A 262 19.25 -20.97 49.93
N SER A 263 18.94 -22.11 49.31
CA SER A 263 19.64 -22.60 48.11
C SER A 263 19.05 -22.14 46.78
N VAL A 264 17.86 -21.53 46.76
CA VAL A 264 17.32 -20.88 45.55
C VAL A 264 17.72 -19.40 45.57
N GLN A 265 19.02 -19.13 45.40
CA GLN A 265 19.51 -17.78 45.10
C GLN A 265 19.15 -17.43 43.65
N LEU A 266 18.00 -16.80 43.47
CA LEU A 266 17.54 -16.21 42.21
C LEU A 266 18.28 -14.91 41.87
N THR A 267 19.58 -14.81 42.19
CA THR A 267 20.30 -13.54 42.17
C THR A 267 21.78 -13.70 41.87
N SER A 268 22.14 -13.94 40.61
CA SER A 268 23.48 -13.57 40.15
C SER A 268 23.60 -12.05 40.31
N HIS A 269 24.36 -11.59 41.29
CA HIS A 269 24.75 -10.18 41.38
C HIS A 269 26.00 -9.99 40.51
N PRO A 270 26.14 -8.88 39.78
CA PRO A 270 27.37 -8.58 39.06
C PRO A 270 28.53 -8.47 40.06
N VAL A 271 29.68 -9.05 39.71
CA VAL A 271 30.93 -8.90 40.47
C VAL A 271 31.57 -7.58 40.06
N VAL A 272 31.80 -6.67 41.00
CA VAL A 272 32.30 -5.31 40.71
C VAL A 272 33.77 -5.20 41.11
N ASP A 273 34.64 -4.79 40.18
CA ASP A 273 36.03 -4.44 40.45
C ASP A 273 36.14 -2.94 40.75
N ARG A 274 36.03 -2.60 42.04
CA ARG A 274 36.11 -1.21 42.52
C ARG A 274 37.49 -0.56 42.35
N SER A 275 38.51 -1.33 41.98
CA SER A 275 39.84 -0.79 41.67
C SER A 275 39.94 -0.17 40.28
N GLN A 276 38.96 -0.46 39.39
CA GLN A 276 38.92 0.03 38.01
C GLN A 276 37.70 0.94 37.77
N PRO A 277 37.76 2.23 38.15
CA PRO A 277 36.72 3.19 37.79
C PRO A 277 36.73 3.45 36.29
N LEU A 278 35.57 3.32 35.65
CA LEU A 278 35.37 3.65 34.24
C LEU A 278 34.91 5.10 34.06
N GLY A 279 34.25 5.68 35.07
CA GLY A 279 33.81 7.06 35.06
C GLY A 279 32.95 7.42 36.28
N GLU A 280 32.60 8.69 36.41
CA GLU A 280 31.72 9.21 37.45
C GLU A 280 30.67 10.11 36.80
N GLY A 281 29.39 9.82 37.07
CA GLY A 281 28.27 10.61 36.56
C GLY A 281 27.38 11.11 37.69
N ALA A 282 26.36 11.90 37.35
CA ALA A 282 25.44 12.53 38.31
C ALA A 282 24.73 11.57 39.28
N PHE A 283 24.74 10.27 39.01
CA PHE A 283 24.09 9.23 39.83
C PHE A 283 25.06 8.19 40.38
N GLY A 284 26.36 8.52 40.46
CA GLY A 284 27.37 7.68 41.09
C GLY A 284 28.51 7.24 40.17
N LYS A 285 29.43 6.48 40.76
CA LYS A 285 30.63 5.97 40.09
C LYS A 285 30.31 4.69 39.32
N VAL A 286 30.91 4.58 38.15
CA VAL A 286 30.82 3.42 37.28
C VAL A 286 32.15 2.67 37.33
N TYR A 287 32.09 1.39 37.63
CA TYR A 287 33.24 0.50 37.74
C TYR A 287 33.17 -0.60 36.69
N LYS A 288 34.31 -1.19 36.37
CA LYS A 288 34.34 -2.44 35.59
C LYS A 288 33.79 -3.58 36.46
N GLY A 289 33.02 -4.48 35.87
CA GLY A 289 32.54 -5.68 36.53
C GLY A 289 32.30 -6.82 35.56
N THR A 290 31.87 -7.96 36.10
CA THR A 290 31.54 -9.15 35.30
C THR A 290 30.18 -9.69 35.72
N TYR A 291 29.34 -9.98 34.72
CA TYR A 291 28.03 -10.60 34.91
C TYR A 291 27.85 -11.72 33.89
N ASN A 292 27.55 -12.94 34.37
CA ASN A 292 27.47 -14.14 33.53
C ASN A 292 28.66 -14.32 32.58
N HIS A 293 29.87 -14.10 33.11
CA HIS A 293 31.14 -14.16 32.37
C HIS A 293 31.33 -13.12 31.25
N MET A 294 30.47 -12.10 31.17
CA MET A 294 30.64 -10.96 30.27
C MET A 294 31.10 -9.72 31.05
N ASP A 295 32.03 -8.98 30.44
CA ASP A 295 32.46 -7.68 30.95
C ASP A 295 31.30 -6.67 30.86
N VAL A 296 30.98 -6.04 31.98
CA VAL A 296 29.91 -5.05 32.10
C VAL A 296 30.41 -3.81 32.84
N ALA A 297 29.76 -2.67 32.61
CA ALA A 297 29.95 -1.47 33.42
C ALA A 297 28.91 -1.44 34.54
N VAL A 298 29.35 -1.43 35.80
CA VAL A 298 28.45 -1.46 36.96
C VAL A 298 28.45 -0.10 37.63
N LYS A 299 27.27 0.54 37.67
CA LYS A 299 27.07 1.83 38.32
C LYS A 299 26.62 1.62 39.76
N GLU A 300 27.44 2.05 40.72
CA GLU A 300 27.05 2.03 42.13
C GLU A 300 26.24 3.29 42.45
N VAL A 301 24.96 3.09 42.75
CA VAL A 301 24.07 4.17 43.17
C VAL A 301 24.13 4.28 44.69
N SER A 302 24.74 5.34 45.19
CA SER A 302 24.84 5.63 46.62
C SER A 302 23.47 6.06 47.18
N GLY A 303 22.70 5.10 47.70
CA GLY A 303 21.51 5.36 48.53
C GLY A 303 20.21 5.62 47.77
N VAL A 304 19.24 4.73 47.97
CA VAL A 304 17.83 4.92 47.58
C VAL A 304 17.20 5.94 48.54
N GLY A 305 17.46 7.22 48.28
CA GLY A 305 16.88 8.34 49.02
C GLY A 305 16.70 9.53 48.08
N SER A 306 15.46 9.73 47.63
CA SER A 306 14.96 10.83 46.77
C SER A 306 15.93 11.37 45.71
N LEU A 307 15.71 11.00 44.44
CA LEU A 307 16.34 11.68 43.30
C LEU A 307 16.09 13.18 43.39
N SER A 308 17.15 13.98 43.30
CA SER A 308 17.03 15.43 43.29
C SER A 308 16.31 15.91 42.02
N THR A 309 15.69 17.09 42.07
CA THR A 309 14.95 17.66 40.93
C THR A 309 15.84 17.82 39.68
N ALA A 310 17.15 18.02 39.86
CA ALA A 310 18.12 18.07 38.77
C ALA A 310 18.33 16.71 38.10
N GLN A 311 18.40 15.64 38.88
CA GLN A 311 18.54 14.26 38.41
C GLN A 311 17.28 13.78 37.66
N LEU A 312 16.08 14.21 38.08
CA LEU A 312 14.83 13.93 37.37
C LEU A 312 14.72 14.67 36.03
N ALA A 313 15.20 15.91 35.96
CA ALA A 313 15.18 16.71 34.73
C ALA A 313 16.10 16.13 33.63
N GLU A 314 17.18 15.45 34.02
CA GLU A 314 18.12 14.85 33.08
C GLU A 314 17.60 13.52 32.50
N LEU A 315 16.87 12.72 33.29
CA LEU A 315 16.14 11.54 32.81
C LEU A 315 14.98 11.86 31.85
N SER A 316 14.46 13.09 31.90
CA SER A 316 13.36 13.54 31.02
C SER A 316 13.84 14.00 29.64
N ARG A 317 15.16 14.00 29.41
CA ARG A 317 15.82 14.53 28.20
C ARG A 317 16.39 13.46 27.27
N GLU A 318 16.40 12.20 27.69
CA GLU A 318 16.65 11.02 26.84
C GLU A 318 15.33 10.40 26.39
#